data_AF-D3RXP8-F1
#
_entry.id   AF-D3RXP8-F1
#
_cell.length_a   1.000
_cell.length_b   1.000
_cell.length_c   1.000
_cell.angle_alpha   90.00
_cell.angle_beta   90.00
_cell.angle_gamma   90.00
#
_symmetry.space_group_name_H-M   'P 1'
#
loop_
_entity.id
_entity.type
_entity.pdbx_description
1 polymer ?
#
loop_
_entity_poly.entity_id
_entity_poly.type
_entity_poly.pdbx_seq_one_letter_code
_entity_poly.pdbx_strand_id
1 'polypeptide(L)'
;MEFTEKDERLVELLTEAGLNKNIAKVLVYLSKVGETVSRDIERAANLRQPEVSIAMKELKEMGWVKDREIKKKGKGRPLKSYKLTLDLKDIVAELVRKKREEIQKLEKDLEELEKLVGLK
;
A
#
# COMPACT_ATOMS: atom_id res chain seq x y z
N MET A 1 2.05 5.70 17.43
CA MET A 1 0.78 4.96 17.34
C MET A 1 1.16 3.52 17.10
N GLU A 2 0.63 2.61 17.92
CA GLU A 2 0.82 1.17 17.73
C GLU A 2 -0.31 0.62 16.87
N PHE A 3 -0.01 -0.47 16.16
CA PHE A 3 -1.03 -1.21 15.41
C PHE A 3 -1.86 -2.05 16.38
N THR A 4 -3.16 -2.03 16.16
CA THR A 4 -4.09 -2.94 16.83
C THR A 4 -4.08 -4.29 16.12
N GLU A 5 -4.60 -5.33 16.75
CA GLU A 5 -4.74 -6.66 16.11
C GLU A 5 -5.51 -6.58 14.77
N LYS A 6 -6.51 -5.68 14.68
CA LYS A 6 -7.24 -5.44 13.43
C LYS A 6 -6.36 -4.82 12.36
N ASP A 7 -5.46 -3.91 12.72
CA ASP A 7 -4.52 -3.29 11.78
C ASP A 7 -3.50 -4.32 11.30
N GLU A 8 -2.99 -5.16 12.19
CA GLU A 8 -2.06 -6.24 11.83
C GLU A 8 -2.72 -7.24 10.89
N ARG A 9 -3.96 -7.67 11.19
CA ARG A 9 -4.72 -8.55 10.29
C ARG A 9 -4.99 -7.91 8.94
N LEU A 10 -5.24 -6.60 8.90
CA LEU A 10 -5.41 -5.88 7.64
C LEU A 10 -4.09 -5.85 6.84
N VAL A 11 -2.95 -5.60 7.49
CA VAL A 11 -1.64 -5.64 6.85
C VAL A 11 -1.34 -7.02 6.27
N GLU A 12 -1.65 -8.09 7.00
CA GLU A 12 -1.51 -9.47 6.52
C GLU A 12 -2.34 -9.71 5.26
N LEU A 13 -3.64 -9.42 5.30
CA LEU A 13 -4.54 -9.65 4.17
C LEU A 13 -4.15 -8.82 2.94
N LEU A 14 -3.71 -7.57 3.13
CA LEU A 14 -3.18 -6.75 2.04
C LEU A 14 -1.91 -7.37 1.43
N THR A 15 -1.06 -7.96 2.27
CA THR A 15 0.17 -8.63 1.82
C THR A 15 -0.15 -9.91 1.06
N GLU A 16 -1.08 -10.73 1.56
CA GLU A 16 -1.57 -11.94 0.89
C GLU A 16 -2.25 -11.60 -0.46
N ALA A 17 -2.95 -10.46 -0.52
CA ALA A 17 -3.50 -9.91 -1.75
C ALA A 17 -2.44 -9.33 -2.70
N GLY A 18 -1.15 -9.44 -2.40
CA GLY A 18 -0.05 -9.12 -3.31
C GLY A 18 0.60 -7.76 -3.12
N LEU A 19 0.29 -7.02 -2.05
CA LEU A 19 1.06 -5.82 -1.71
C LEU A 19 2.36 -6.21 -1.00
N ASN A 20 3.41 -5.42 -1.20
CA ASN A 20 4.59 -5.54 -0.34
C ASN A 20 4.22 -5.24 1.12
N LYS A 21 4.71 -6.05 2.07
CA LYS A 21 4.42 -5.91 3.51
C LYS A 21 4.69 -4.49 4.04
N ASN A 22 5.80 -3.87 3.61
CA ASN A 22 6.16 -2.52 4.04
C ASN A 22 5.17 -1.48 3.50
N ILE A 23 4.68 -1.67 2.27
CA ILE A 23 3.65 -0.81 1.66
C ILE A 23 2.33 -0.97 2.39
N ALA A 24 1.92 -2.20 2.70
CA ALA A 24 0.70 -2.48 3.46
C ALA A 24 0.74 -1.79 4.84
N LYS A 25 1.86 -1.90 5.58
CA LYS A 25 2.05 -1.19 6.85
C LYS A 25 1.92 0.32 6.71
N VAL A 26 2.59 0.90 5.72
CA VAL A 26 2.55 2.34 5.46
C VAL A 26 1.12 2.79 5.11
N LEU A 27 0.42 2.06 4.25
CA LEU A 27 -0.95 2.35 3.86
C LEU A 27 -1.90 2.34 5.07
N VAL A 28 -1.83 1.31 5.90
CA VAL A 28 -2.65 1.20 7.12
C VAL A 28 -2.32 2.34 8.09
N TYR A 29 -1.04 2.65 8.29
CA TYR A 29 -0.65 3.79 9.13
C TYR A 29 -1.22 5.12 8.60
N LEU A 30 -1.04 5.42 7.31
CA LEU A 30 -1.54 6.63 6.67
C LEU A 30 -3.06 6.78 6.80
N SER A 31 -3.80 5.68 6.70
CA SER A 31 -5.27 5.69 6.85
C SER A 31 -5.75 6.17 8.22
N LYS A 32 -4.91 6.05 9.26
CA LYS A 32 -5.25 6.40 10.64
C LYS A 32 -4.82 7.82 11.01
N VAL A 33 -3.75 8.32 10.39
CA VAL A 33 -3.15 9.63 10.75
C VAL A 33 -3.52 10.76 9.79
N GLY A 34 -4.07 10.44 8.62
CA GLY A 34 -4.50 11.42 7.61
C GLY A 34 -3.35 12.06 6.85
N GLU A 35 -2.56 12.91 7.52
CA GLU A 35 -1.36 13.55 6.95
C GLU A 35 -0.17 13.46 7.91
N THR A 36 1.00 13.05 7.41
CA THR A 36 2.19 12.78 8.22
C THR A 36 3.49 13.04 7.46
N VAL A 37 4.63 13.03 8.13
CA VAL A 37 5.97 13.23 7.51
C VAL A 37 6.78 11.93 7.50
N SER A 38 7.80 11.83 6.64
CA SER A 38 8.62 10.60 6.50
C SER A 38 9.09 10.04 7.84
N ARG A 39 9.56 10.91 8.75
CA ARG A 39 10.13 10.50 10.04
C ARG A 39 9.12 9.77 10.94
N ASP A 40 7.85 10.16 10.89
CA ASP A 40 6.82 9.54 11.71
C ASP A 40 6.39 8.19 11.11
N ILE A 41 6.44 8.08 9.78
CA ILE A 41 6.23 6.82 9.05
C ILE A 41 7.35 5.83 9.36
N GLU A 42 8.62 6.26 9.34
CA GLU A 42 9.78 5.44 9.72
C GLU A 42 9.59 4.81 11.10
N ARG A 43 9.17 5.63 12.07
CA ARG A 43 8.93 5.19 13.46
C ARG A 43 7.72 4.26 13.57
N ALA A 44 6.60 4.60 12.94
CA ALA A 44 5.36 3.86 13.11
C ALA A 44 5.34 2.53 12.35
N ALA A 45 5.92 2.50 11.15
CA ALA A 45 6.00 1.28 10.33
C ALA A 45 7.24 0.42 10.65
N ASN A 46 8.13 0.90 11.54
CA ASN A 46 9.44 0.33 11.83
C ASN A 46 10.27 0.11 10.55
N LEU A 47 10.37 1.16 9.74
CA LEU A 47 11.04 1.16 8.43
C LEU A 47 12.19 2.16 8.42
N ARG A 48 13.26 1.83 7.70
CA ARG A 48 14.32 2.79 7.41
C ARG A 48 13.90 3.72 6.28
N GLN A 49 14.50 4.90 6.24
CA GLN A 49 14.22 5.92 5.22
C GLN A 49 14.23 5.41 3.75
N PRO A 50 15.15 4.51 3.32
CA PRO A 50 15.08 3.95 1.96
C PRO A 50 13.80 3.16 1.70
N GLU A 51 13.34 2.37 2.68
CA GLU A 51 12.13 1.55 2.59
C GLU A 51 10.88 2.44 2.54
N VAL A 52 10.86 3.51 3.35
CA VAL A 52 9.78 4.51 3.29
C VAL A 52 9.76 5.20 1.93
N SER A 53 10.91 5.51 1.35
CA SER A 53 10.98 6.18 0.04
C SER A 53 10.46 5.28 -1.09
N ILE A 54 10.78 3.98 -1.05
CA ILE A 54 10.25 2.99 -2.00
C ILE A 54 8.74 2.85 -1.84
N ALA A 55 8.26 2.68 -0.60
CA ALA A 55 6.83 2.56 -0.35
C ALA A 55 6.04 3.80 -0.79
N MET A 56 6.55 5.01 -0.53
CA MET A 56 5.91 6.25 -1.00
C MET A 56 5.94 6.39 -2.52
N LYS A 57 6.99 5.91 -3.19
CA LYS A 57 7.05 5.92 -4.64
C LYS A 57 5.97 5.02 -5.24
N GLU A 58 5.89 3.78 -4.78
CA GLU A 58 4.89 2.82 -5.27
C GLU A 58 3.46 3.29 -4.98
N LEU A 59 3.19 3.78 -3.76
CA LEU A 59 1.86 4.31 -3.41
C LEU A 59 1.47 5.54 -4.25
N LYS A 60 2.44 6.35 -4.70
CA LYS A 60 2.20 7.46 -5.63
C LYS A 60 1.93 6.98 -7.05
N GLU A 61 2.67 5.96 -7.51
CA GLU A 61 2.46 5.35 -8.83
C GLU A 61 1.08 4.68 -8.93
N MET A 62 0.59 4.10 -7.83
CA MET A 62 -0.80 3.61 -7.71
C MET A 62 -1.83 4.74 -7.59
N GLY A 63 -1.38 5.99 -7.41
CA GLY A 63 -2.25 7.14 -7.22
C GLY A 63 -2.90 7.21 -5.84
N TRP A 64 -2.46 6.42 -4.87
CA TRP A 64 -3.05 6.30 -3.52
C TRP A 64 -2.46 7.29 -2.50
N VAL A 65 -1.29 7.85 -2.77
CA VAL A 65 -0.63 8.85 -1.92
C VAL A 65 -0.24 10.09 -2.73
N LYS A 66 -0.33 11.26 -2.10
CA LYS A 66 0.24 12.52 -2.57
C LYS A 66 1.17 13.11 -1.52
N ASP A 67 2.20 13.83 -1.98
CA ASP A 67 3.08 14.61 -1.11
C ASP A 67 2.96 16.11 -1.33
N ARG A 68 3.33 16.88 -0.29
CA ARG A 68 3.59 18.31 -0.39
C ARG A 68 4.89 18.68 0.33
N GLU A 69 5.55 19.71 -0.15
CA GLU A 69 6.70 20.28 0.55
C GLU A 69 6.24 21.24 1.64
N ILE A 70 6.72 21.00 2.86
CA ILE A 70 6.59 21.89 4.00
C ILE A 70 7.87 22.72 4.07
N LYS A 71 7.74 24.01 3.70
CA LYS A 71 8.81 25.00 3.88
C LYS A 71 9.03 25.22 5.38
N LYS A 72 10.24 24.91 5.87
CA LYS A 72 10.65 25.30 7.23
C LYS A 72 11.11 26.76 7.23
N LYS A 73 10.71 27.52 8.25
CA LYS A 73 11.34 28.81 8.60
C LYS A 73 12.72 28.52 9.23
N GLY A 74 13.76 28.33 8.42
CA GLY A 74 15.14 28.07 8.90
C GLY A 74 16.04 27.33 7.89
N LYS A 75 17.31 27.08 8.26
CA LYS A 75 18.27 26.28 7.46
C LYS A 75 17.91 24.80 7.51
N GLY A 76 17.87 24.14 6.35
CA GLY A 76 17.64 22.70 6.21
C GLY A 76 16.91 22.34 4.92
N ARG A 77 16.87 21.05 4.58
CA ARG A 77 16.06 20.57 3.43
C ARG A 77 14.57 20.67 3.79
N PRO A 78 13.70 21.06 2.83
CA PRO A 78 12.26 21.05 3.04
C PRO A 78 11.78 19.66 3.45
N LEU A 79 10.80 19.61 4.36
CA LEU A 79 10.19 18.35 4.78
C LEU A 79 9.09 17.98 3.79
N LYS A 80 8.91 16.69 3.53
CA LYS A 80 7.75 16.20 2.78
C LYS A 80 6.68 15.71 3.75
N SER A 81 5.44 16.15 3.57
CA SER A 81 4.29 15.47 4.16
C SER A 81 3.56 14.65 3.10
N TYR A 82 2.93 13.57 3.55
CA TYR A 82 2.23 12.58 2.77
C TYR A 82 0.82 12.42 3.32
N LYS A 83 -0.13 12.22 2.42
CA LYS A 83 -1.51 11.84 2.75
C LYS A 83 -2.10 10.93 1.69
N LEU A 84 -3.09 10.14 2.09
CA LEU A 84 -3.87 9.38 1.12
C LEU A 84 -4.65 10.34 0.20
N THR A 85 -4.84 9.90 -1.04
CA THR A 85 -5.68 10.56 -2.04
C THR A 85 -7.12 10.06 -1.99
N LEU A 86 -7.30 8.82 -1.53
CA LEU A 86 -8.56 8.09 -1.40
C LEU A 86 -8.70 7.56 0.02
N ASP A 87 -9.93 7.28 0.45
CA ASP A 87 -10.13 6.58 1.71
C ASP A 87 -9.67 5.13 1.60
N LEU A 88 -9.26 4.54 2.72
CA LEU A 88 -8.78 3.16 2.77
C LEU A 88 -9.80 2.16 2.17
N LYS A 89 -11.09 2.42 2.34
CA LYS A 89 -12.16 1.58 1.78
C LYS A 89 -12.11 1.54 0.25
N ASP A 90 -11.86 2.67 -0.40
CA ASP A 90 -11.83 2.76 -1.87
C ASP A 90 -10.56 2.11 -2.41
N ILE A 91 -9.43 2.30 -1.73
CA ILE A 91 -8.15 1.63 -2.04
C ILE A 91 -8.32 0.10 -1.97
N VAL A 92 -8.91 -0.40 -0.89
CA VAL A 92 -9.18 -1.84 -0.71
C VAL A 92 -10.16 -2.34 -1.77
N ALA A 93 -11.20 -1.56 -2.12
CA ALA A 93 -12.15 -1.93 -3.16
C ALA A 93 -11.47 -2.05 -4.54
N GLU A 94 -10.57 -1.13 -4.88
CA GLU A 94 -9.77 -1.18 -6.10
C GLU A 94 -8.88 -2.44 -6.14
N LEU A 95 -8.18 -2.73 -5.03
CA LEU A 95 -7.34 -3.93 -4.91
C LEU A 95 -8.16 -5.22 -5.05
N VAL A 96 -9.29 -5.32 -4.35
CA VAL A 96 -10.17 -6.49 -4.43
C VAL A 96 -10.69 -6.70 -5.86
N ARG A 97 -11.07 -5.62 -6.56
CA ARG A 97 -11.50 -5.71 -7.96
C ARG A 97 -10.38 -6.26 -8.84
N LYS A 98 -9.17 -5.70 -8.76
CA LYS A 98 -7.99 -6.17 -9.53
C LYS A 98 -7.69 -7.64 -9.26
N LYS A 99 -7.70 -8.07 -8.00
CA LYS A 99 -7.44 -9.46 -7.63
C LYS A 99 -8.53 -10.41 -8.15
N ARG A 100 -9.79 -10.00 -8.16
CA ARG A 100 -10.88 -10.79 -8.76
C ARG A 100 -10.71 -10.94 -10.26
N GLU A 101 -10.32 -9.88 -10.96
CA GLU A 101 -10.01 -9.94 -12.40
C GLU A 101 -8.83 -10.88 -12.69
N GLU A 102 -7.77 -10.85 -11.85
CA GLU A 102 -6.65 -11.79 -11.94
C GLU A 102 -7.08 -13.24 -11.71
N ILE A 103 -7.92 -13.52 -10.71
CA ILE A 103 -8.46 -14.86 -10.43
C ILE A 103 -9.26 -15.37 -11.62
N GLN A 104 -10.18 -14.55 -12.15
CA GLN A 104 -11.00 -14.94 -13.32
C GLN A 104 -10.14 -15.26 -14.54
N LYS A 105 -9.08 -14.49 -14.77
CA LYS A 105 -8.14 -14.76 -15.85
C LYS A 105 -7.39 -16.08 -15.60
N LEU A 106 -6.89 -16.29 -14.38
CA LEU A 106 -6.16 -17.50 -14.02
C LEU A 106 -7.04 -18.75 -14.13
N GLU A 107 -8.30 -18.69 -13.70
CA GLU A 107 -9.27 -19.78 -13.87
C GLU A 107 -9.45 -20.14 -15.35
N LYS A 108 -9.60 -19.14 -16.22
CA LYS A 108 -9.69 -19.35 -17.67
C LYS A 108 -8.41 -19.97 -18.25
N ASP A 109 -7.25 -19.48 -17.84
CA ASP A 109 -5.96 -20.01 -18.28
C ASP A 109 -5.78 -21.48 -17.83
N LEU A 110 -6.22 -21.83 -16.61
CA LEU A 110 -6.21 -23.20 -16.10
C LEU A 110 -7.17 -24.12 -16.88
N GLU A 111 -8.38 -23.66 -17.20
CA GLU A 111 -9.32 -24.42 -18.04
C GLU A 111 -8.75 -24.69 -19.44
N GLU A 112 -8.02 -23.74 -20.02
CA GLU A 112 -7.35 -23.92 -21.30
C GLU A 112 -6.22 -24.94 -21.22
N LEU A 113 -5.42 -24.90 -20.14
CA LEU A 113 -4.37 -25.90 -19.89
C LEU A 113 -4.96 -27.31 -19.76
N GLU A 114 -6.04 -27.48 -18.99
CA GLU A 114 -6.72 -28.77 -18.83
C GLU A 114 -7.20 -29.34 -20.17
N LYS A 115 -7.77 -28.50 -21.04
CA LYS A 115 -8.24 -28.90 -22.38
C LYS A 115 -7.08 -29.29 -23.30
N LEU A 116 -5.98 -28.54 -23.29
CA LEU A 116 -4.84 -28.79 -24.17
C LEU A 116 -4.11 -30.10 -23.86
N VAL A 117 -4.12 -30.52 -22.59
CA VAL A 117 -3.45 -31.77 -22.16
C VAL A 117 -4.43 -32.93 -21.91
N GLY A 118 -5.73 -32.73 -22.15
CA GLY A 118 -6.76 -33.78 -22.07
C GLY A 118 -7.11 -34.23 -20.66
N LEU A 119 -7.05 -33.34 -19.66
CA LEU A 119 -7.52 -33.63 -18.29
C LEU A 119 -9.05 -33.54 -18.16
N LYS A 120 -9.73 -32.93 -19.15
CA LYS A 120 -11.18 -32.83 -19.30
C LYS A 120 -11.60 -32.97 -20.77
#